data_AF-A0A541BXB0-F1
#
_entry.id   AF-A0A541BXB0-F1
#
_cell.length_a   1.000
_cell.length_b   1.000
_cell.length_c   1.000
_cell.angle_alpha   90.00
_cell.angle_beta   90.00
_cell.angle_gamma   90.00
#
_symmetry.space_group_name_H-M   'P 1'
#
loop_
_entity.id
_entity.type
_entity.pdbx_description
1 polymer ?
#
loop_
_entity_poly.entity_id
_entity_poly.type
_entity_poly.pdbx_seq_one_letter_code
_entity_poly.pdbx_strand_id
1 'polypeptide(L)'
;MRRIATTLALLAMLAGATSALAQRDLGLHRLHGTVDLIWAAIEANGHGTWTGTYIVRGQLSEAEEGDEALLAGWSLHCDGVMSGAGHSVTDDTGTCRFESGSGSRILARYSGVDGGWSRSALRIDFHGGTGVYRTLHGEGTIARLMYLPYTMPVGWGFLTGQIAWHRD
;
A
#
# COMPACT_ATOMS: atom_id res chain seq x y z
N MET A 1 -1.02 77.12 -3.00
CA MET A 1 -0.80 76.58 -1.63
C MET A 1 -1.52 75.24 -1.52
N ARG A 2 -0.80 74.16 -1.16
CA ARG A 2 -1.19 72.92 -0.41
C ARG A 2 -2.39 72.08 -0.95
N ARG A 3 -2.42 70.74 -1.04
CA ARG A 3 -1.60 69.52 -0.76
C ARG A 3 -2.34 68.38 -1.53
N ILE A 4 -1.70 67.53 -2.35
CA ILE A 4 -1.11 66.19 -2.07
C ILE A 4 -2.02 65.17 -1.32
N ALA A 5 -2.33 64.09 -2.07
CA ALA A 5 -2.46 62.65 -1.75
C ALA A 5 -3.63 62.04 -0.95
N THR A 6 -4.29 61.06 -1.59
CA THR A 6 -4.47 59.65 -1.12
C THR A 6 -4.99 58.81 -2.32
N THR A 7 -4.20 58.04 -3.06
CA THR A 7 -3.49 56.77 -2.78
C THR A 7 -4.42 55.59 -2.45
N LEU A 8 -4.53 54.69 -3.44
CA LEU A 8 -4.76 53.23 -3.40
C LEU A 8 -5.77 52.64 -2.39
N ALA A 9 -6.86 52.10 -2.92
CA ALA A 9 -7.55 50.95 -2.33
C ALA A 9 -8.13 50.06 -3.45
N LEU A 10 -7.25 49.42 -4.22
CA LEU A 10 -7.65 48.46 -5.25
C LEU A 10 -6.63 47.31 -5.32
N LEU A 11 -6.42 46.62 -4.19
CA LEU A 11 -5.48 45.48 -4.11
C LEU A 11 -5.81 44.53 -2.95
N ALA A 12 -7.10 44.26 -2.70
CA ALA A 12 -7.53 43.32 -1.65
C ALA A 12 -8.38 42.14 -2.17
N MET A 13 -8.53 41.95 -3.49
CA MET A 13 -9.33 40.84 -4.04
C MET A 13 -8.50 39.75 -4.76
N LEU A 14 -7.17 39.73 -4.60
CA LEU A 14 -6.30 38.70 -5.19
C LEU A 14 -5.70 37.71 -4.18
N ALA A 15 -6.10 37.77 -2.90
CA ALA A 15 -5.56 36.90 -1.86
C ALA A 15 -6.43 35.66 -1.52
N GLY A 16 -7.34 35.27 -2.43
CA GLY A 16 -8.26 34.14 -2.21
C GLY A 16 -8.01 32.90 -3.09
N ALA A 17 -7.06 32.95 -4.03
CA ALA A 17 -6.89 31.90 -5.05
C ALA A 17 -5.72 30.93 -4.78
N THR A 18 -5.11 30.97 -3.59
CA THR A 18 -3.94 30.15 -3.24
C THR A 18 -4.23 29.24 -2.06
N SER A 19 -5.16 28.29 -2.22
CA SER A 19 -5.25 27.05 -1.40
C SER A 19 -6.17 26.01 -2.08
N ALA A 20 -6.07 25.89 -3.40
CA ALA A 20 -6.62 24.75 -4.12
C ALA A 20 -5.56 24.27 -5.11
N LEU A 21 -4.36 23.97 -4.61
CA LEU A 21 -3.59 22.88 -5.21
C LEU A 21 -4.44 21.65 -4.92
N ALA A 22 -5.33 21.37 -5.88
CA ALA A 22 -6.26 20.28 -5.81
C ALA A 22 -5.44 19.02 -5.66
N GLN A 23 -5.66 18.33 -4.54
CA GLN A 23 -5.29 16.93 -4.36
C GLN A 23 -5.69 16.21 -5.65
N ARG A 24 -4.71 15.85 -6.48
CA ARG A 24 -4.98 15.30 -7.80
C ARG A 24 -5.25 13.82 -7.58
N ASP A 25 -6.53 13.45 -7.66
CA ASP A 25 -6.93 12.06 -7.78
C ASP A 25 -6.32 11.52 -9.09
N LEU A 26 -5.47 10.51 -8.95
CA LEU A 26 -4.85 9.81 -10.08
C LEU A 26 -5.73 8.65 -10.54
N GLY A 27 -6.77 8.31 -9.77
CA GLY A 27 -7.73 7.26 -10.07
C GLY A 27 -7.37 5.92 -9.45
N LEU A 28 -8.13 4.90 -9.87
CA LEU A 28 -7.96 3.53 -9.43
C LEU A 28 -6.98 2.79 -10.35
N HIS A 29 -5.88 2.32 -9.78
CA HIS A 29 -4.89 1.52 -10.49
C HIS A 29 -4.87 0.09 -9.96
N ARG A 30 -4.73 -0.88 -10.88
CA ARG A 30 -4.60 -2.30 -10.52
C ARG A 30 -3.23 -2.55 -9.91
N LEU A 31 -3.19 -3.43 -8.91
CA LEU A 31 -1.98 -4.01 -8.35
C LEU A 31 -2.07 -5.51 -8.51
N HIS A 32 -1.09 -6.11 -9.17
CA HIS A 32 -0.95 -7.56 -9.30
C HIS A 32 0.50 -7.95 -9.10
N GLY A 33 0.76 -9.10 -8.50
CA GLY A 33 2.13 -9.59 -8.31
C GLY A 33 2.18 -11.00 -7.76
N THR A 34 3.35 -11.63 -7.88
CA THR A 34 3.68 -12.91 -7.26
C THR A 34 4.39 -12.68 -5.94
N VAL A 35 4.14 -13.55 -4.96
CA VAL A 35 4.76 -13.46 -3.64
C VAL A 35 5.12 -14.82 -3.08
N ASP A 36 6.22 -14.83 -2.32
CA ASP A 36 6.55 -15.85 -1.35
C ASP A 36 6.26 -15.30 0.05
N LEU A 37 5.60 -16.08 0.89
CA LEU A 37 5.43 -15.85 2.32
C LEU A 37 6.32 -16.84 3.06
N ILE A 38 7.25 -16.33 3.86
CA ILE A 38 8.25 -17.11 4.59
C ILE A 38 7.97 -16.90 6.08
N TRP A 39 7.68 -17.97 6.79
CA TRP A 39 7.54 -17.88 8.25
C TRP A 39 8.90 -17.66 8.90
N ALA A 40 9.00 -16.63 9.73
CA ALA A 40 10.14 -16.43 10.60
C ALA A 40 9.95 -17.23 11.90
N ALA A 41 8.74 -17.24 12.45
CA ALA A 41 8.35 -18.07 13.58
C ALA A 41 6.85 -18.37 13.54
N ILE A 42 6.45 -19.54 14.06
CA ILE A 42 5.05 -19.88 14.33
C ILE A 42 4.97 -20.51 15.71
N GLU A 43 4.13 -19.96 16.55
CA GLU A 43 3.83 -20.45 17.89
C GLU A 43 2.39 -20.96 17.91
N ALA A 44 2.23 -22.26 18.16
CA ALA A 44 0.93 -22.86 18.40
C ALA A 44 0.61 -22.77 19.89
N ASN A 45 -0.56 -22.24 20.22
CA ASN A 45 -1.07 -22.27 21.58
C ASN A 45 -1.91 -23.55 21.71
N GLY A 46 -1.85 -24.24 22.86
CA GLY A 46 -2.41 -25.59 23.09
C GLY A 46 -3.93 -25.77 22.89
N HIS A 47 -4.62 -24.83 22.25
CA HIS A 47 -6.04 -24.81 21.94
C HIS A 47 -6.31 -24.75 20.42
N GLY A 48 -5.33 -25.09 19.58
CA GLY A 48 -5.49 -25.09 18.11
C GLY A 48 -5.45 -23.71 17.45
N THR A 49 -5.08 -22.68 18.22
CA THR A 49 -4.78 -21.33 17.74
C THR A 49 -3.28 -21.19 17.51
N TRP A 50 -2.90 -20.28 16.62
CA TRP A 50 -1.51 -20.00 16.33
C TRP A 50 -1.27 -18.51 16.12
N THR A 51 -0.04 -18.08 16.33
CA THR A 51 0.47 -16.75 15.98
C THR A 51 1.81 -16.93 15.32
N GLY A 52 2.07 -16.22 14.23
CA GLY A 52 3.34 -16.29 13.53
C GLY A 52 3.80 -14.95 13.02
N THR A 53 5.11 -14.80 12.92
CA THR A 53 5.77 -13.68 12.26
C THR A 53 6.28 -14.15 10.91
N TYR A 54 6.15 -13.32 9.90
CA TYR A 54 6.50 -13.70 8.54
C TYR A 54 7.11 -12.56 7.76
N ILE A 55 7.79 -12.94 6.68
CA ILE A 55 8.29 -12.05 5.65
C ILE A 55 7.58 -12.40 4.36
N VAL A 56 7.09 -11.40 3.64
CA VAL A 56 6.66 -11.54 2.26
C VAL A 56 7.69 -10.92 1.33
N ARG A 57 8.04 -11.62 0.25
CA ARG A 57 8.90 -11.12 -0.83
C ARG A 57 8.22 -11.37 -2.16
N GLY A 58 8.33 -10.45 -3.10
CA GLY A 58 7.69 -10.62 -4.39
C GLY A 58 8.01 -9.55 -5.39
N GLN A 59 7.34 -9.66 -6.53
CA GLN A 59 7.45 -8.73 -7.65
C GLN A 59 6.04 -8.39 -8.13
N LEU A 60 5.78 -7.11 -8.34
CA LEU A 60 4.58 -6.64 -9.02
C LEU A 60 4.74 -6.88 -10.52
N SER A 61 3.64 -7.32 -11.15
CA SER A 61 3.59 -7.57 -12.59
C SER A 61 3.89 -6.29 -13.37
N GLU A 62 4.44 -6.48 -14.57
CA GLU A 62 4.56 -5.39 -15.54
C GLU A 62 3.17 -4.89 -15.95
N ALA A 63 3.08 -3.63 -16.37
CA ALA A 63 1.86 -3.08 -16.92
C ALA A 63 1.52 -3.78 -18.23
N GLU A 64 0.27 -4.19 -18.40
CA GLU A 64 -0.24 -4.63 -19.69
C GLU A 64 -0.35 -3.44 -20.64
N GLU A 65 -0.26 -3.67 -21.95
CA GLU A 65 -0.37 -2.61 -22.95
C GLU A 65 -1.72 -1.89 -22.82
N GLY A 66 -1.68 -0.58 -22.52
CA GLY A 66 -2.88 0.25 -22.31
C GLY A 66 -3.32 0.42 -20.86
N ASP A 67 -2.66 -0.26 -19.91
CA ASP A 67 -2.97 -0.15 -18.48
C ASP A 67 -1.90 0.70 -17.78
N GLU A 68 -2.29 1.78 -17.12
CA GLU A 68 -1.36 2.54 -16.27
C GLU A 68 -1.29 1.82 -14.91
N ALA A 69 -0.12 1.29 -14.56
CA ALA A 69 0.13 0.72 -13.23
C ALA A 69 1.33 1.44 -12.59
N LEU A 70 1.04 2.28 -11.60
CA LEU A 70 2.03 3.19 -10.98
C LEU A 70 3.27 2.49 -10.40
N LEU A 71 3.10 1.24 -9.97
CA LEU A 71 4.14 0.40 -9.35
C LEU A 71 4.48 -0.84 -10.20
N ALA A 72 4.17 -0.83 -11.49
CA ALA A 72 4.48 -1.96 -12.38
C ALA A 72 5.97 -2.32 -12.35
N GLY A 73 6.27 -3.61 -12.24
CA GLY A 73 7.65 -4.10 -12.22
C GLY A 73 8.44 -3.76 -10.94
N TRP A 74 7.78 -3.32 -9.86
CA TRP A 74 8.45 -3.06 -8.58
C TRP A 74 8.62 -4.35 -7.78
N SER A 75 9.72 -4.43 -7.02
CA SER A 75 9.86 -5.46 -6.00
C SER A 75 9.14 -5.04 -4.72
N LEU A 76 8.70 -6.02 -3.93
CA LEU A 76 8.07 -5.78 -2.64
C LEU A 76 8.67 -6.65 -1.55
N HIS A 77 8.76 -6.08 -0.36
CA HIS A 77 9.18 -6.75 0.86
C HIS A 77 8.25 -6.33 2.00
N CYS A 78 7.66 -7.27 2.72
CA CYS A 78 6.84 -6.96 3.88
C CYS A 78 7.25 -7.79 5.07
N ASP A 79 7.15 -7.18 6.25
CA ASP A 79 7.22 -7.85 7.53
C ASP A 79 5.83 -7.84 8.16
N GLY A 80 5.38 -8.98 8.67
CA GLY A 80 4.02 -9.13 9.17
C GLY A 80 3.90 -10.05 10.37
N VAL A 81 2.76 -9.94 11.03
CA VAL A 81 2.30 -10.81 12.10
C VAL A 81 0.90 -11.29 11.73
N MET A 82 0.67 -12.58 11.87
CA MET A 82 -0.61 -13.22 11.57
C MET A 82 -1.02 -14.10 12.73
N SER A 83 -2.30 -14.12 13.05
CA SER A 83 -2.89 -15.06 14.00
C SER A 83 -4.08 -15.79 13.39
N GLY A 84 -4.36 -16.97 13.92
CA GLY A 84 -5.43 -17.80 13.40
C GLY A 84 -5.78 -19.01 14.25
N ALA A 85 -6.72 -19.79 13.75
CA ALA A 85 -7.16 -21.05 14.32
C ALA A 85 -7.43 -22.06 13.20
N GLY A 86 -6.80 -23.24 13.27
CA GLY A 86 -6.83 -24.19 12.16
C GLY A 86 -6.38 -23.55 10.84
N HIS A 87 -7.25 -23.59 9.81
CA HIS A 87 -6.98 -23.00 8.49
C HIS A 87 -7.49 -21.55 8.33
N SER A 88 -8.03 -20.96 9.38
CA SER A 88 -8.56 -19.60 9.37
C SER A 88 -7.52 -18.62 9.89
N VAL A 89 -7.46 -17.47 9.23
CA VAL A 89 -6.70 -16.28 9.66
C VAL A 89 -7.69 -15.33 10.33
N THR A 90 -7.43 -14.95 11.57
CA THR A 90 -8.30 -14.07 12.35
C THR A 90 -7.80 -12.63 12.34
N ASP A 91 -6.48 -12.44 12.31
CA ASP A 91 -5.84 -11.13 12.23
C ASP A 91 -4.55 -11.22 11.41
N ASP A 92 -4.27 -10.20 10.63
CA ASP A 92 -3.07 -10.10 9.81
C ASP A 92 -2.67 -8.63 9.66
N THR A 93 -1.48 -8.26 10.13
CA THR A 93 -1.00 -6.89 10.04
C THR A 93 0.47 -6.85 9.66
N GLY A 94 0.87 -5.79 8.98
CA GLY A 94 2.28 -5.60 8.67
C GLY A 94 2.60 -4.32 7.92
N THR A 95 3.88 -4.21 7.59
CA THR A 95 4.45 -3.09 6.85
C THR A 95 5.17 -3.60 5.62
N CYS A 96 5.00 -2.92 4.51
CA CYS A 96 5.63 -3.22 3.25
C CYS A 96 6.52 -2.08 2.77
N ARG A 97 7.56 -2.43 2.03
CA ARG A 97 8.41 -1.53 1.25
C ARG A 97 8.37 -2.01 -0.19
N PHE A 98 8.04 -1.12 -1.10
CA PHE A 98 8.03 -1.34 -2.54
C PHE A 98 9.17 -0.54 -3.16
N GLU A 99 9.91 -1.15 -4.09
CA GLU A 99 11.09 -0.52 -4.70
C GLU A 99 11.16 -0.73 -6.22
N SER A 100 11.46 0.35 -6.94
CA SER A 100 11.79 0.31 -8.35
C SER A 100 13.23 -0.13 -8.58
N GLY A 101 13.53 -0.67 -9.77
CA GLY A 101 14.92 -0.92 -10.19
C GLY A 101 15.79 0.35 -10.27
N SER A 102 15.17 1.54 -10.30
CA SER A 102 15.86 2.84 -10.27
C SER A 102 16.13 3.40 -8.86
N GLY A 103 15.73 2.67 -7.80
CA GLY A 103 15.98 3.06 -6.40
C GLY A 103 14.93 3.99 -5.79
N SER A 104 13.80 4.23 -6.47
CA SER A 104 12.64 4.87 -5.85
C SER A 104 11.94 3.87 -4.93
N ARG A 105 11.33 4.37 -3.85
CA ARG A 105 10.59 3.53 -2.90
C ARG A 105 9.29 4.18 -2.45
N ILE A 106 8.34 3.35 -2.03
CA ILE A 106 7.14 3.74 -1.29
C ILE A 106 6.86 2.71 -0.20
N LEU A 107 6.34 3.17 0.93
CA LEU A 107 6.00 2.32 2.07
C LEU A 107 4.51 2.04 2.06
N ALA A 108 4.11 0.93 2.67
CA ALA A 108 2.71 0.70 2.98
C ALA A 108 2.53 0.04 4.34
N ARG A 109 1.34 0.22 4.92
CA ARG A 109 0.84 -0.59 6.02
C ARG A 109 -0.36 -1.38 5.50
N TYR A 110 -0.53 -2.61 5.99
CA TYR A 110 -1.74 -3.35 5.72
C TYR A 110 -2.34 -3.96 6.99
N SER A 111 -3.63 -4.21 6.91
CA SER A 111 -4.39 -4.95 7.91
C SER A 111 -5.44 -5.82 7.23
N GLY A 112 -5.62 -7.03 7.70
CA GLY A 112 -6.64 -7.98 7.27
C GLY A 112 -7.29 -8.60 8.49
N VAL A 113 -8.57 -8.88 8.37
CA VAL A 113 -9.33 -9.61 9.39
C VAL A 113 -10.06 -10.76 8.71
N ASP A 114 -10.32 -11.82 9.48
CA ASP A 114 -11.24 -12.91 9.16
C ASP A 114 -11.18 -13.40 7.69
N GLY A 115 -10.37 -14.42 7.44
CA GLY A 115 -10.26 -15.03 6.13
C GLY A 115 -9.77 -16.47 6.19
N GLY A 116 -9.79 -17.13 5.03
CA GLY A 116 -9.09 -18.40 4.88
C GLY A 116 -7.60 -18.15 4.68
N TRP A 117 -6.76 -19.09 5.09
CA TRP A 117 -5.34 -19.06 4.74
C TRP A 117 -5.10 -18.93 3.23
N SER A 118 -5.85 -19.69 2.42
CA SER A 118 -5.72 -19.68 0.97
C SER A 118 -6.20 -18.39 0.31
N ARG A 119 -7.00 -17.57 1.01
CA ARG A 119 -7.52 -16.30 0.51
C ARG A 119 -7.82 -15.34 1.65
N SER A 120 -7.06 -14.25 1.71
CA SER A 120 -7.27 -13.16 2.67
C SER A 120 -7.46 -11.83 1.94
N ALA A 121 -8.35 -10.98 2.44
CA ALA A 121 -8.48 -9.60 1.97
C ALA A 121 -7.75 -8.67 2.94
N LEU A 122 -6.89 -7.81 2.41
CA LEU A 122 -6.08 -6.88 3.18
C LEU A 122 -6.42 -5.46 2.74
N ARG A 123 -6.73 -4.60 3.70
CA ARG A 123 -6.73 -3.15 3.50
C ARG A 123 -5.29 -2.66 3.52
N ILE A 124 -4.92 -1.83 2.56
CA ILE A 124 -3.54 -1.33 2.42
C ILE A 124 -3.55 0.19 2.27
N ASP A 125 -2.58 0.84 2.91
CA ASP A 125 -2.35 2.29 2.91
C ASP A 125 -0.89 2.55 2.52
N PHE A 126 -0.68 3.26 1.41
CA PHE A 126 0.62 3.63 0.85
C PHE A 126 0.98 5.06 1.22
N HIS A 127 2.23 5.26 1.65
CA HIS A 127 2.76 6.54 2.10
C HIS A 127 4.29 6.58 2.03
N GLY A 128 4.88 7.73 2.36
CA GLY A 128 6.33 7.83 2.59
C GLY A 128 7.19 7.55 1.36
N GLY A 129 6.70 7.89 0.18
CA GLY A 129 7.43 7.72 -1.07
C GLY A 129 8.71 8.57 -1.17
N THR A 130 9.61 8.21 -2.08
CA THR A 130 10.81 9.00 -2.41
C THR A 130 10.79 9.51 -3.84
N GLY A 131 11.61 10.53 -4.13
CA GLY A 131 11.73 11.08 -5.49
C GLY A 131 10.39 11.60 -6.00
N VAL A 132 9.96 11.09 -7.17
CA VAL A 132 8.70 11.46 -7.82
C VAL A 132 7.45 10.94 -7.09
N TYR A 133 7.62 10.03 -6.12
CA TYR A 133 6.55 9.43 -5.32
C TYR A 133 6.38 10.10 -3.95
N ARG A 134 7.14 11.15 -3.63
CA ARG A 134 7.16 11.77 -2.29
C ARG A 134 5.83 12.35 -1.81
N THR A 135 4.96 12.75 -2.73
CA THR A 135 3.62 13.28 -2.45
C THR A 135 2.53 12.28 -2.84
N LEU A 136 2.91 11.06 -3.22
CA LEU A 136 1.97 10.03 -3.61
C LEU A 136 1.50 9.26 -2.37
N HIS A 137 0.19 9.16 -2.23
CA HIS A 137 -0.48 8.32 -1.24
C HIS A 137 -1.49 7.43 -1.95
N GLY A 138 -1.83 6.30 -1.37
CA GLY A 138 -2.87 5.48 -1.94
C GLY A 138 -3.49 4.52 -0.94
N GLU A 139 -4.77 4.22 -1.13
CA GLU A 139 -5.51 3.33 -0.26
C GLU A 139 -6.30 2.32 -1.09
N GLY A 140 -6.47 1.11 -0.57
CA GLY A 140 -7.21 0.10 -1.31
C GLY A 140 -7.35 -1.22 -0.59
N THR A 141 -7.87 -2.19 -1.34
CA THR A 141 -7.98 -3.58 -0.88
C THR A 141 -7.25 -4.49 -1.85
N ILE A 142 -6.42 -5.36 -1.30
CA ILE A 142 -5.72 -6.42 -2.03
C ILE A 142 -6.20 -7.78 -1.50
N ALA A 143 -6.40 -8.73 -2.40
CA ALA A 143 -6.54 -10.13 -2.06
C ALA A 143 -5.16 -10.80 -2.10
N ARG A 144 -4.79 -11.48 -1.02
CA ARG A 144 -3.68 -12.44 -0.99
C ARG A 144 -4.22 -13.84 -1.21
N LEU A 145 -3.71 -14.53 -2.22
CA LEU A 145 -4.05 -15.91 -2.54
C LEU A 145 -2.84 -16.80 -2.30
N MET A 146 -2.97 -17.83 -1.45
CA MET A 146 -1.88 -18.76 -1.10
C MET A 146 -2.21 -20.18 -1.54
N TYR A 147 -1.26 -20.86 -2.19
CA TYR A 147 -1.48 -22.22 -2.74
C TYR A 147 -0.95 -23.36 -1.89
N LEU A 148 0.00 -23.08 -1.00
CA LEU A 148 0.56 -24.09 -0.09
C LEU A 148 -0.07 -23.97 1.29
N PRO A 149 -0.18 -25.05 2.08
CA PRO A 149 -0.71 -24.98 3.45
C PRO A 149 0.11 -24.06 4.36
N TYR A 150 -0.54 -23.46 5.37
CA TYR A 150 0.11 -22.53 6.32
C TYR A 150 1.22 -23.17 7.17
N THR A 151 1.21 -24.50 7.29
CA THR A 151 2.21 -25.26 8.05
C THR A 151 3.53 -25.42 7.30
N MET A 152 3.59 -25.05 6.02
CA MET A 152 4.84 -25.07 5.24
C MET A 152 5.70 -23.86 5.63
N PRO A 153 7.03 -24.01 5.73
CA PRO A 153 7.92 -22.89 6.10
C PRO A 153 7.90 -21.76 5.07
N VAL A 154 7.58 -22.09 3.82
CA VAL A 154 7.40 -21.13 2.71
C VAL A 154 6.10 -21.44 2.00
N GLY A 155 5.27 -20.41 1.82
CA GLY A 155 4.09 -20.43 0.95
C GLY A 155 4.33 -19.59 -0.30
N TRP A 156 3.73 -19.99 -1.42
CA TRP A 156 3.75 -19.24 -2.67
C TRP A 156 2.33 -18.79 -3.02
N GLY A 157 2.22 -17.61 -3.64
CA GLY A 157 0.93 -16.97 -3.90
C GLY A 157 0.95 -15.77 -4.83
N PHE A 158 -0.20 -15.09 -4.89
CA PHE A 158 -0.37 -13.85 -5.62
C PHE A 158 -1.02 -12.77 -4.74
N LEU A 159 -0.73 -11.52 -5.09
CA LEU A 159 -1.49 -10.35 -4.67
C LEU A 159 -2.29 -9.83 -5.86
N THR A 160 -3.54 -9.43 -5.64
CA THR A 160 -4.35 -8.75 -6.64
C THR A 160 -5.31 -7.76 -6.00
N GLY A 161 -5.44 -6.55 -6.55
CA GLY A 161 -6.33 -5.54 -5.99
C GLY A 161 -6.36 -4.25 -6.77
N GLN A 162 -7.02 -3.26 -6.19
CA GLN A 162 -7.14 -1.91 -6.73
C GLN A 162 -6.78 -0.90 -5.65
N ILE A 163 -5.99 0.09 -6.02
CA ILE A 163 -5.53 1.17 -5.15
C ILE A 163 -6.02 2.49 -5.74
N ALA A 164 -6.71 3.29 -4.93
CA ALA A 164 -7.01 4.67 -5.23
C ALA A 164 -5.77 5.51 -4.91
N TRP A 165 -5.29 6.30 -5.87
CA TRP A 165 -4.06 7.05 -5.72
C TRP A 165 -4.32 8.55 -5.70
N HIS A 166 -3.66 9.24 -4.79
CA HIS A 166 -3.80 10.67 -4.58
C HIS A 166 -2.44 11.34 -4.53
N ARG A 167 -2.37 12.58 -5.03
CA ARG A 167 -1.17 13.41 -4.94
C ARG A 167 -1.47 14.73 -4.24
N ASP A 168 -0.67 15.03 -3.23
CA ASP A 168 -0.64 16.35 -2.57
C ASP A 168 -0.09 17.46 -3.48
#